data_AF-A0A0K6GIJ2-F1
#
_entry.id   AF-A0A0K6GIJ2-F1
#
_cell.length_a   1.000
_cell.length_b   1.000
_cell.length_c   1.000
_cell.angle_alpha   90.00
_cell.angle_beta   90.00
_cell.angle_gamma   90.00
#
_symmetry.space_group_name_H-M   'P 1'
#
loop_
_entity.id
_entity.type
_entity.pdbx_description
1 polymer ?
#
loop_
_entity_poly.entity_id
_entity_poly.type
_entity_poly.pdbx_seq_one_letter_code
_entity_poly.pdbx_strand_id
1 'polypeptide(L)'
;MSEAQDNGRNTEVVDIFKWANLISLEIIGEAGMGHSFGILEGKVPDYLAASRDMFALLTEMWYLHPFITFLSQLGPVFLRRAVVERIPHLLVQRMKDVADIMHGTAVDILKRKRTVLNNGTLDSEVAAGKDIMTALMKHNVVVAPQDRMTDDEVLAQVNGLAFAGHDSTSSALSRTIDLLTKHQDVQDKLRNEIREACRLYGKNLDYDQLNSLSYLDAICRESLRLHAPGTFLDRIATKDWTLPLQYPAKCKDGKATITNIYIPKGTCLHVSLGAANRDEYLLINVRIKEVRERAQA
;
A
#
# COMPACT_ATOMS: atom_id res chain seq x y z
N MET A 1 28.41 -1.68 8.39
CA MET A 1 28.58 -0.84 9.60
C MET A 1 27.76 0.41 9.39
N SER A 2 27.05 0.89 10.41
CA SER A 2 26.29 2.15 10.29
C SER A 2 27.26 3.33 10.21
N GLU A 3 26.91 4.39 9.48
CA GLU A 3 27.72 5.63 9.38
C GLU A 3 28.08 6.20 10.78
N ALA A 4 27.26 5.94 11.80
CA ALA A 4 27.57 6.22 13.21
C ALA A 4 28.83 5.49 13.73
N GLN A 5 28.98 4.21 13.41
CA GLN A 5 30.10 3.38 13.88
C GLN A 5 31.42 3.78 13.20
N ASP A 6 31.37 4.15 11.92
CA ASP A 6 32.55 4.65 11.18
C ASP A 6 33.01 6.04 11.68
N ASN A 7 32.09 6.83 12.25
CA ASN A 7 32.38 8.16 12.80
C ASN A 7 32.73 8.16 14.30
N GLY A 8 32.83 7.00 14.96
CA GLY A 8 33.14 6.89 16.39
C GLY A 8 32.08 7.53 17.31
N ARG A 9 30.85 7.72 16.82
CA ARG A 9 29.73 8.31 17.57
C ARG A 9 28.76 7.20 17.99
N ASN A 10 28.37 7.20 19.27
CA ASN A 10 27.38 6.24 19.79
C ASN A 10 25.92 6.61 19.41
N THR A 11 25.70 7.76 18.78
CA THR A 11 24.37 8.28 18.42
C THR A 11 24.39 8.98 17.07
N GLU A 12 23.41 8.69 16.23
CA GLU A 12 23.23 9.29 14.92
C GLU A 12 21.73 9.56 14.67
N VAL A 13 21.43 10.65 13.96
CA VAL A 13 20.07 10.94 13.51
C VAL A 13 19.83 10.18 12.22
N VAL A 14 18.83 9.31 12.23
CA VAL A 14 18.52 8.45 11.09
C VAL A 14 17.14 8.81 10.53
N ASP A 15 17.05 8.98 9.21
CA ASP A 15 15.77 9.08 8.52
C ASP A 15 15.14 7.68 8.39
N ILE A 16 14.19 7.38 9.28
CA ILE A 16 13.50 6.08 9.28
C ILE A 16 12.61 5.89 8.05
N PHE A 17 12.12 6.96 7.43
CA PHE A 17 11.25 6.86 6.26
C PHE A 17 12.02 6.31 5.06
N LYS A 18 13.28 6.74 4.88
CA LYS A 18 14.19 6.16 3.89
C LYS A 18 14.35 4.64 4.08
N TRP A 19 14.62 4.19 5.30
CA TRP A 19 14.82 2.77 5.61
C TRP A 19 13.55 1.95 5.49
N ALA A 20 12.41 2.46 5.97
CA ALA A 20 11.12 1.79 5.85
C ALA A 20 10.73 1.57 4.39
N ASN A 21 11.02 2.53 3.51
CA ASN A 21 10.80 2.41 2.06
C ASN A 21 11.66 1.32 1.44
N LEU A 22 12.94 1.30 1.75
CA LEU A 22 13.88 0.28 1.27
C LEU A 22 13.46 -1.12 1.72
N ILE A 23 13.22 -1.31 3.03
CA ILE A 23 12.86 -2.61 3.59
C ILE A 23 11.50 -3.09 3.08
N SER A 24 10.50 -2.21 2.98
CA SER A 24 9.17 -2.60 2.49
C SER A 24 9.20 -3.03 1.02
N LEU A 25 10.03 -2.36 0.20
CA LEU A 25 10.22 -2.72 -1.21
C LEU A 25 10.92 -4.08 -1.36
N GLU A 26 11.95 -4.34 -0.55
CA GLU A 26 12.63 -5.64 -0.56
C GLU A 26 11.69 -6.76 -0.12
N ILE A 27 10.92 -6.56 0.96
CA ILE A 27 9.97 -7.58 1.47
C ILE A 27 8.90 -7.91 0.43
N ILE A 28 8.27 -6.91 -0.21
CA ILE A 28 7.27 -7.20 -1.25
C ILE A 28 7.90 -7.80 -2.51
N GLY A 29 9.13 -7.43 -2.83
CA GLY A 29 9.91 -8.06 -3.89
C GLY A 29 10.12 -9.54 -3.63
N GLU A 30 10.71 -9.90 -2.49
CA GLU A 30 11.02 -11.29 -2.16
C GLU A 30 9.77 -12.12 -1.92
N ALA A 31 8.91 -11.71 -0.98
CA ALA A 31 7.73 -12.48 -0.58
C ALA A 31 6.59 -12.42 -1.62
N GLY A 32 6.40 -11.27 -2.27
CA GLY A 32 5.34 -11.08 -3.25
C GLY A 32 5.70 -11.56 -4.65
N MET A 33 6.95 -11.38 -5.07
CA MET A 33 7.36 -11.61 -6.47
C MET A 33 8.45 -12.67 -6.63
N GLY A 34 9.11 -13.09 -5.54
CA GLY A 34 10.34 -13.86 -5.61
C GLY A 34 11.46 -13.11 -6.33
N HIS A 35 11.56 -11.80 -6.11
CA HIS A 35 12.53 -10.90 -6.71
C HIS A 35 13.22 -10.05 -5.65
N SER A 36 14.54 -10.14 -5.55
CA SER A 36 15.32 -9.21 -4.73
C SER A 36 15.67 -7.95 -5.55
N PHE A 37 15.49 -6.78 -4.94
CA PHE A 37 15.95 -5.50 -5.50
C PHE A 37 17.41 -5.22 -5.13
N GLY A 38 18.04 -6.12 -4.37
CA GLY A 38 19.40 -6.05 -3.88
C GLY A 38 19.63 -4.95 -2.85
N ILE A 39 18.57 -4.56 -2.13
CA ILE A 39 18.62 -3.50 -1.13
C ILE A 39 19.50 -3.90 0.05
N LEU A 40 19.44 -5.19 0.44
CA LEU A 40 20.28 -5.74 1.50
C LEU A 40 21.77 -5.83 1.11
N GLU A 41 22.08 -5.83 -0.19
CA GLU A 41 23.47 -5.72 -0.69
C GLU A 41 23.94 -4.27 -0.89
N GLY A 42 23.13 -3.29 -0.46
CA GLY A 42 23.47 -1.87 -0.55
C GLY A 42 23.11 -1.21 -1.88
N LYS A 43 22.29 -1.85 -2.73
CA LYS A 43 21.76 -1.20 -3.93
C LYS A 43 20.55 -0.34 -3.60
N VAL A 44 20.39 0.77 -4.30
CA VAL A 44 19.16 1.58 -4.26
C VAL A 44 18.54 1.50 -5.66
N PRO A 45 17.41 0.80 -5.83
CA PRO A 45 16.81 0.62 -7.15
C PRO A 45 16.15 1.91 -7.64
N ASP A 46 16.29 2.21 -8.94
CA ASP A 46 15.61 3.36 -9.58
C ASP A 46 14.09 3.28 -9.43
N TYR A 47 13.55 2.05 -9.36
CA TYR A 47 12.14 1.79 -9.09
C TYR A 47 11.64 2.49 -7.82
N LEU A 48 12.46 2.58 -6.77
CA LEU A 48 12.06 3.21 -5.52
C LEU A 48 11.85 4.72 -5.66
N ALA A 49 12.69 5.39 -6.44
CA ALA A 49 12.51 6.81 -6.72
C ALA A 49 11.27 7.01 -7.60
N ALA A 50 11.13 6.19 -8.65
CA ALA A 50 10.00 6.25 -9.56
C ALA A 50 8.65 6.01 -8.86
N SER A 51 8.57 5.02 -7.97
CA SER A 51 7.34 4.70 -7.23
C SER A 51 6.90 5.84 -6.33
N ARG A 52 7.84 6.49 -5.62
CA ARG A 52 7.55 7.63 -4.74
C ARG A 52 7.02 8.84 -5.50
N ASP A 53 7.59 9.11 -6.67
CA ASP A 53 7.20 10.26 -7.49
C ASP A 53 5.84 10.03 -8.18
N MET A 54 5.40 8.78 -8.36
CA MET A 54 4.16 8.43 -9.06
C MET A 54 2.93 9.16 -8.51
N PHE A 55 2.67 9.04 -7.19
CA PHE A 55 1.46 9.64 -6.60
C PHE A 55 1.55 11.17 -6.50
N ALA A 56 2.75 11.70 -6.21
CA ALA A 56 2.98 13.15 -6.15
C ALA A 56 2.73 13.80 -7.52
N LEU A 57 3.29 13.23 -8.59
CA LEU A 57 3.10 13.72 -9.96
C LEU A 57 1.64 13.62 -10.40
N LEU A 58 0.95 12.51 -10.09
CA LEU A 58 -0.50 12.39 -10.38
C LEU A 58 -1.30 13.48 -9.68
N THR A 59 -1.00 13.77 -8.43
CA THR A 59 -1.70 14.82 -7.66
C THR A 59 -1.41 16.22 -8.19
N GLU A 60 -0.16 16.51 -8.56
CA GLU A 60 0.23 17.81 -9.16
C GLU A 60 -0.44 18.03 -10.52
N MET A 61 -0.67 16.97 -11.30
CA MET A 61 -1.33 17.02 -12.60
C MET A 61 -2.86 16.91 -12.54
N TRP A 62 -3.51 17.26 -11.41
CA TRP A 62 -4.96 17.12 -11.21
C TRP A 62 -5.81 17.73 -12.35
N TYR A 63 -5.34 18.82 -12.96
CA TYR A 63 -6.01 19.51 -14.06
C TYR A 63 -6.04 18.69 -15.37
N LEU A 64 -5.17 17.69 -15.53
CA LEU A 64 -5.17 16.78 -16.67
C LEU A 64 -6.13 15.61 -16.48
N HIS A 65 -6.50 15.24 -15.25
CA HIS A 65 -7.34 14.08 -14.96
C HIS A 65 -8.64 14.01 -15.78
N PRO A 66 -9.42 15.09 -15.98
CA PRO A 66 -10.64 15.04 -16.80
C PRO A 66 -10.37 14.66 -18.26
N PHE A 67 -9.18 14.96 -18.76
CA PHE A 67 -8.79 14.72 -20.14
C PHE A 67 -8.08 13.38 -20.32
N ILE A 68 -7.43 12.82 -19.29
CA ILE A 68 -6.68 11.55 -19.41
C ILE A 68 -7.57 10.42 -19.92
N THR A 69 -8.80 10.28 -19.43
CA THR A 69 -9.72 9.22 -19.89
C THR A 69 -10.11 9.39 -21.36
N PHE A 70 -10.29 10.63 -21.81
CA PHE A 70 -10.56 10.92 -23.21
C PHE A 70 -9.32 10.67 -24.08
N LEU A 71 -8.16 11.16 -23.66
CA LEU A 71 -6.87 11.00 -24.35
C LEU A 71 -6.43 9.53 -24.41
N SER A 72 -6.76 8.71 -23.41
CA SER A 72 -6.42 7.28 -23.40
C SER A 72 -7.28 6.46 -24.36
N GLN A 73 -8.48 6.94 -24.70
CA GLN A 73 -9.38 6.34 -25.69
C GLN A 73 -9.08 6.78 -27.13
N LEU A 74 -8.26 7.82 -27.32
CA LEU A 74 -7.93 8.35 -28.64
C LEU A 74 -6.78 7.58 -29.31
N GLY A 75 -7.13 6.77 -30.30
CA GLY A 75 -6.21 6.21 -31.27
C GLY A 75 -5.25 5.12 -30.74
N PRO A 76 -4.37 4.60 -31.61
CA PRO A 76 -3.45 3.52 -31.27
C PRO A 76 -2.41 3.92 -30.21
N VAL A 77 -1.91 2.95 -29.44
CA VAL A 77 -0.90 3.15 -28.38
C VAL A 77 0.35 3.89 -28.90
N PHE A 78 0.86 3.53 -30.08
CA PHE A 78 2.05 4.17 -30.66
C PHE A 78 1.85 5.67 -30.93
N LEU A 79 0.64 6.06 -31.36
CA LEU A 79 0.33 7.46 -31.64
C LEU A 79 0.25 8.26 -30.34
N ARG A 80 -0.41 7.71 -29.31
CA ARG A 80 -0.46 8.32 -27.97
C ARG A 80 0.94 8.51 -27.39
N ARG A 81 1.80 7.50 -27.50
CA ARG A 81 3.20 7.58 -27.07
C ARG A 81 3.95 8.70 -27.80
N ALA A 82 3.82 8.75 -29.13
CA ALA A 82 4.50 9.75 -29.96
C ALA A 82 3.98 11.19 -29.72
N VAL A 83 2.74 11.34 -29.24
CA VAL A 83 2.18 12.63 -28.78
C VAL A 83 2.79 13.01 -27.44
N VAL A 84 2.78 12.10 -26.46
CA VAL A 84 3.37 12.34 -25.13
C VAL A 84 4.84 12.74 -25.25
N GLU A 85 5.63 12.07 -26.09
CA GLU A 85 7.04 12.39 -26.31
C GLU A 85 7.27 13.79 -26.92
N ARG A 86 6.29 14.34 -27.63
CA ARG A 86 6.39 15.66 -28.27
C ARG A 86 5.88 16.81 -27.39
N ILE A 87 5.14 16.52 -26.32
CA ILE A 87 4.60 17.55 -25.43
C ILE A 87 5.72 18.08 -24.53
N PRO A 88 6.13 19.36 -24.62
CA PRO A 88 7.20 19.94 -23.82
C PRO A 88 6.70 20.32 -22.40
N HIS A 89 5.98 19.42 -21.74
CA HIS A 89 5.45 19.66 -20.39
C HIS A 89 6.25 18.84 -19.38
N LEU A 90 6.93 19.53 -18.46
CA LEU A 90 7.87 18.93 -17.51
C LEU A 90 7.24 17.77 -16.70
N LEU A 91 6.07 17.99 -16.10
CA LEU A 91 5.42 16.94 -15.29
C LEU A 91 4.98 15.73 -16.11
N VAL A 92 4.58 15.94 -17.38
CA VAL A 92 4.15 14.85 -18.27
C VAL A 92 5.35 14.02 -18.69
N GLN A 93 6.49 14.67 -19.00
CA GLN A 93 7.73 13.94 -19.31
C GLN A 93 8.24 13.18 -18.09
N ARG A 94 8.23 13.78 -16.89
CA ARG A 94 8.59 13.09 -15.65
C ARG A 94 7.69 11.89 -15.38
N MET A 95 6.37 12.05 -15.52
CA MET A 95 5.42 10.94 -15.36
C MET A 95 5.64 9.84 -16.39
N LYS A 96 5.99 10.19 -17.63
CA LYS A 96 6.37 9.22 -18.67
C LYS A 96 7.63 8.46 -18.28
N ASP A 97 8.68 9.14 -17.82
CA ASP A 97 9.94 8.51 -17.40
C ASP A 97 9.73 7.59 -16.19
N VAL A 98 8.92 8.02 -15.20
CA VAL A 98 8.50 7.19 -14.06
C VAL A 98 7.76 5.93 -14.55
N ALA A 99 6.80 6.08 -15.45
CA ALA A 99 6.05 4.96 -16.01
C ALA A 99 6.96 3.99 -16.77
N ASP A 100 7.96 4.49 -17.51
CA ASP A 100 8.93 3.66 -18.24
C ASP A 100 9.83 2.86 -17.30
N ILE A 101 10.32 3.46 -16.21
CA ILE A 101 11.13 2.78 -15.20
C ILE A 101 10.31 1.67 -14.52
N MET A 102 9.09 1.99 -14.08
CA MET A 102 8.21 1.01 -13.43
C MET A 102 7.85 -0.14 -14.40
N HIS A 103 7.46 0.19 -15.64
CA HIS A 103 7.15 -0.82 -16.65
C HIS A 103 8.35 -1.70 -16.99
N GLY A 104 9.53 -1.11 -17.21
CA GLY A 104 10.76 -1.86 -17.47
C GLY A 104 11.12 -2.81 -16.33
N THR A 105 11.01 -2.34 -15.08
CA THR A 105 11.23 -3.18 -13.89
C THR A 105 10.25 -4.35 -13.83
N ALA A 106 8.95 -4.12 -14.05
CA ALA A 106 7.95 -5.18 -14.08
C ALA A 106 8.20 -6.21 -15.20
N VAL A 107 8.60 -5.74 -16.38
CA VAL A 107 8.97 -6.61 -17.50
C VAL A 107 10.16 -7.50 -17.14
N ASP A 108 11.18 -6.94 -16.49
CA ASP A 108 12.36 -7.71 -16.07
C ASP A 108 12.03 -8.75 -15.00
N ILE A 109 11.19 -8.38 -14.01
CA ILE A 109 10.69 -9.31 -12.99
C ILE A 109 9.93 -10.46 -13.66
N LEU A 110 8.98 -10.15 -14.55
CA LEU A 110 8.16 -11.16 -15.23
C LEU A 110 8.99 -12.07 -16.14
N LYS A 111 9.94 -11.51 -16.91
CA LYS A 111 10.84 -12.29 -17.77
C LYS A 111 11.68 -13.27 -16.96
N ARG A 112 12.33 -12.81 -15.90
CA ARG A 112 13.13 -13.68 -15.01
C ARG A 112 12.26 -14.79 -14.43
N LYS A 113 11.04 -14.46 -14.00
CA LYS A 113 10.09 -15.44 -13.47
C LYS A 113 9.71 -16.52 -14.48
N ARG A 114 9.40 -16.12 -15.72
CA ARG A 114 9.10 -17.06 -16.82
C ARG A 114 10.27 -17.99 -17.11
N THR A 115 11.50 -17.46 -17.15
CA THR A 115 12.70 -18.26 -17.36
C THR A 115 12.88 -19.31 -16.26
N VAL A 116 12.71 -18.92 -14.99
CA VAL A 116 12.80 -19.85 -13.85
C VAL A 116 11.71 -20.93 -13.92
N LEU A 117 10.46 -20.56 -14.22
CA LEU A 117 9.35 -21.51 -14.33
C LEU A 117 9.50 -22.49 -15.50
N ASN A 118 10.06 -22.06 -16.63
CA ASN A 118 10.24 -22.89 -17.82
C ASN A 118 11.47 -23.82 -17.73
N ASN A 119 12.53 -23.41 -17.03
CA ASN A 119 13.78 -24.17 -16.96
C ASN A 119 13.77 -25.28 -15.90
N GLY A 120 12.71 -25.41 -15.09
CA GLY A 120 12.52 -26.53 -14.16
C GLY A 120 13.47 -26.60 -12.96
N THR A 121 14.37 -25.63 -12.77
CA THR A 121 15.27 -25.57 -11.60
C THR A 121 14.52 -25.06 -10.37
N LEU A 122 13.91 -26.00 -9.65
CA LEU A 122 13.16 -25.83 -8.39
C LEU A 122 14.05 -25.88 -7.13
N ASP A 123 15.33 -25.53 -7.22
CA ASP A 123 16.31 -25.76 -6.12
C ASP A 123 16.55 -24.54 -5.21
N SER A 124 15.53 -23.74 -4.95
CA SER A 124 15.59 -22.73 -3.89
C SER A 124 14.20 -22.55 -3.29
N GLU A 125 14.09 -22.41 -1.98
CA GLU A 125 12.83 -22.13 -1.30
C GLU A 125 12.22 -20.77 -1.74
N VAL A 126 13.05 -19.88 -2.33
CA VAL A 126 12.64 -18.64 -3.02
C VAL A 126 12.14 -18.92 -4.46
N ALA A 127 12.55 -20.04 -5.05
CA ALA A 127 12.11 -20.60 -6.33
C ALA A 127 10.98 -21.65 -6.20
N ALA A 128 10.55 -21.99 -4.98
CA ALA A 128 9.50 -23.00 -4.73
C ALA A 128 8.09 -22.55 -5.15
N GLY A 129 7.93 -21.32 -5.61
CA GLY A 129 6.67 -20.82 -6.15
C GLY A 129 5.60 -20.58 -5.09
N LYS A 130 6.02 -20.16 -3.90
CA LYS A 130 5.15 -19.72 -2.80
C LYS A 130 4.95 -18.19 -2.76
N ASP A 131 5.36 -17.48 -3.80
CA ASP A 131 5.07 -16.06 -3.96
C ASP A 131 3.79 -15.82 -4.77
N ILE A 132 3.22 -14.62 -4.62
CA ILE A 132 1.96 -14.22 -5.25
C ILE A 132 2.06 -14.32 -6.78
N MET A 133 3.18 -13.90 -7.37
CA MET A 133 3.35 -13.94 -8.82
C MET A 133 3.42 -15.36 -9.37
N THR A 134 4.08 -16.30 -8.69
CA THR A 134 4.05 -17.71 -9.09
C THR A 134 2.65 -18.28 -9.02
N ALA A 135 1.92 -18.00 -7.94
CA ALA A 135 0.53 -18.44 -7.79
C ALA A 135 -0.35 -17.89 -8.92
N LEU A 136 -0.23 -16.59 -9.22
CA LEU A 136 -0.92 -15.93 -10.32
C LEU A 136 -0.61 -16.60 -11.66
N MET A 137 0.67 -16.80 -11.99
CA MET A 137 1.09 -17.37 -13.28
C MET A 137 0.64 -18.82 -13.44
N LYS A 138 0.76 -19.65 -12.38
CA LYS A 138 0.27 -21.04 -12.41
C LYS A 138 -1.24 -21.09 -12.59
N HIS A 139 -1.97 -20.22 -11.88
CA HIS A 139 -3.43 -20.18 -11.98
C HIS A 139 -3.90 -19.68 -13.36
N ASN A 140 -3.21 -18.67 -13.92
CA ASN A 140 -3.54 -18.09 -15.22
C ASN A 140 -3.47 -19.09 -16.39
N VAL A 141 -2.72 -20.19 -16.25
CA VAL A 141 -2.66 -21.26 -17.27
C VAL A 141 -3.84 -22.22 -17.16
N VAL A 142 -4.35 -22.46 -15.95
CA VAL A 142 -5.41 -23.47 -15.71
C VAL A 142 -6.82 -22.91 -15.79
N VAL A 143 -7.01 -21.59 -15.65
CA VAL A 143 -8.32 -20.96 -15.83
C VAL A 143 -8.78 -21.02 -17.29
N ALA A 144 -10.11 -20.94 -17.46
CA ALA A 144 -10.73 -20.96 -18.78
C ALA A 144 -10.22 -19.80 -19.65
N PRO A 145 -10.11 -19.97 -20.98
CA PRO A 145 -9.48 -18.96 -21.85
C PRO A 145 -10.04 -17.54 -21.71
N GLN A 146 -11.35 -17.40 -21.45
CA GLN A 146 -12.01 -16.11 -21.24
C GLN A 146 -11.65 -15.41 -19.92
N ASP A 147 -11.14 -16.17 -18.94
CA ASP A 147 -10.75 -15.68 -17.61
C ASP A 147 -9.22 -15.52 -17.49
N ARG A 148 -8.47 -15.80 -18.57
CA ARG A 148 -7.01 -15.64 -18.60
C ARG A 148 -6.63 -14.18 -18.73
N MET A 149 -5.71 -13.76 -17.88
CA MET A 149 -5.03 -12.48 -17.96
C MET A 149 -4.05 -12.50 -19.14
N THR A 150 -4.10 -11.43 -19.92
CA THR A 150 -3.08 -11.08 -20.92
C THR A 150 -1.75 -10.73 -20.27
N ASP A 151 -0.68 -10.72 -21.05
CA ASP A 151 0.66 -10.33 -20.58
C ASP A 151 0.66 -8.91 -19.99
N ASP A 152 -0.06 -7.98 -20.61
CA ASP A 152 -0.20 -6.60 -20.14
C ASP A 152 -0.93 -6.52 -18.80
N GLU A 153 -1.98 -7.33 -18.59
CA GLU A 153 -2.69 -7.40 -17.33
C GLU A 153 -1.83 -8.01 -16.22
N VAL A 154 -1.03 -9.04 -16.52
CA VAL A 154 -0.07 -9.61 -15.57
C VAL A 154 1.00 -8.59 -15.18
N LEU A 155 1.55 -7.84 -16.16
CA LEU A 155 2.50 -6.75 -15.88
C LEU A 155 1.88 -5.64 -15.03
N ALA A 156 0.61 -5.31 -15.28
CA ALA A 156 -0.12 -4.35 -14.46
C ALA A 156 -0.27 -4.82 -13.01
N GLN A 157 -0.50 -6.12 -12.78
CA GLN A 157 -0.52 -6.69 -11.42
C GLN A 157 0.85 -6.62 -10.73
N VAL A 158 1.95 -6.88 -11.46
CA VAL A 158 3.31 -6.75 -10.91
C VAL A 158 3.51 -5.33 -10.39
N ASN A 159 3.30 -4.33 -11.25
CA ASN A 159 3.46 -2.92 -10.84
C ASN A 159 2.51 -2.53 -9.71
N GLY A 160 1.23 -2.90 -9.81
CA GLY A 160 0.21 -2.57 -8.82
C GLY A 160 0.54 -3.14 -7.43
N LEU A 161 0.91 -4.42 -7.36
CA LEU A 161 1.24 -5.09 -6.10
C LEU A 161 2.54 -4.57 -5.49
N ALA A 162 3.60 -4.38 -6.28
CA ALA A 162 4.84 -3.77 -5.77
C ALA A 162 4.56 -2.38 -5.22
N PHE A 163 3.94 -1.52 -6.02
CA PHE A 163 3.62 -0.15 -5.62
C PHE A 163 2.79 -0.10 -4.34
N ALA A 164 1.61 -0.74 -4.35
CA ALA A 164 0.69 -0.70 -3.22
C ALA A 164 1.27 -1.34 -1.96
N GLY A 165 2.02 -2.45 -2.11
CA GLY A 165 2.59 -3.20 -1.00
C GLY A 165 3.69 -2.45 -0.25
N HIS A 166 4.58 -1.74 -0.95
CA HIS A 166 5.69 -1.05 -0.27
C HIS A 166 5.34 0.36 0.21
N ASP A 167 4.64 1.17 -0.59
CA ASP A 167 4.44 2.60 -0.28
C ASP A 167 3.53 2.77 0.95
N SER A 168 2.45 1.99 1.03
CA SER A 168 1.54 2.01 2.17
C SER A 168 2.20 1.48 3.45
N THR A 169 2.93 0.36 3.35
CA THR A 169 3.62 -0.28 4.48
C THR A 169 4.77 0.59 5.00
N SER A 170 5.55 1.22 4.12
CA SER A 170 6.65 2.11 4.52
C SER A 170 6.15 3.32 5.30
N SER A 171 5.03 3.91 4.84
CA SER A 171 4.35 5.01 5.52
C SER A 171 3.84 4.60 6.91
N ALA A 172 3.14 3.45 6.99
CA ALA A 172 2.63 2.91 8.25
C ALA A 172 3.75 2.60 9.26
N LEU A 173 4.81 1.92 8.82
CA LEU A 173 5.97 1.60 9.66
C LEU A 173 6.66 2.87 10.18
N SER A 174 6.88 3.84 9.31
CA SER A 174 7.53 5.10 9.69
C SER A 174 6.75 5.87 10.73
N ARG A 175 5.41 5.91 10.59
CA ARG A 175 4.52 6.55 11.57
C ARG A 175 4.43 5.77 12.88
N THR A 176 4.41 4.45 12.82
CA THR A 176 4.44 3.60 14.01
C THR A 176 5.71 3.83 14.81
N ILE A 177 6.87 3.87 14.13
CA ILE A 177 8.16 4.14 14.80
C ILE A 177 8.19 5.57 15.37
N ASP A 178 7.73 6.58 14.61
CA ASP A 178 7.63 7.97 15.10
C ASP A 178 6.80 8.05 16.39
N LEU A 179 5.63 7.42 16.44
CA LEU A 179 4.81 7.34 17.66
C LEU A 179 5.55 6.65 18.81
N LEU A 180 6.20 5.51 18.55
CA LEU A 180 6.96 4.81 19.58
C LEU A 180 8.12 5.65 20.14
N THR A 181 8.77 6.49 19.33
CA THR A 181 9.82 7.41 19.82
C THR A 181 9.30 8.52 20.73
N LYS A 182 8.02 8.87 20.61
CA LYS A 182 7.34 9.90 21.41
C LYS A 182 6.68 9.35 22.67
N HIS A 183 6.45 8.03 22.73
CA HIS A 183 5.77 7.34 23.83
C HIS A 183 6.63 6.21 24.39
N GLN A 184 7.64 6.57 25.18
CA GLN A 184 8.66 5.65 25.67
C GLN A 184 8.08 4.52 26.55
N ASP A 185 7.06 4.82 27.35
CA ASP A 185 6.33 3.85 28.18
C ASP A 185 5.63 2.77 27.32
N VAL A 186 5.02 3.20 26.21
CA VAL A 186 4.39 2.30 25.23
C VAL A 186 5.45 1.45 24.54
N GLN A 187 6.56 2.06 24.13
CA GLN A 187 7.68 1.35 23.50
C GLN A 187 8.30 0.30 24.44
N ASP A 188 8.50 0.63 25.71
CA ASP A 188 9.06 -0.28 26.70
C ASP A 188 8.13 -1.47 26.96
N LYS A 189 6.83 -1.21 27.05
CA LYS A 189 5.82 -2.27 27.19
C LYS A 189 5.78 -3.20 25.98
N LEU A 190 5.81 -2.67 24.76
CA LEU A 190 5.90 -3.48 23.53
C LEU A 190 7.17 -4.33 23.51
N ARG A 191 8.31 -3.73 23.86
CA ARG A 191 9.59 -4.44 23.93
C ARG A 191 9.55 -5.59 24.92
N ASN A 192 8.86 -5.42 26.05
CA ASN A 192 8.70 -6.49 27.04
C ASN A 192 7.82 -7.63 26.51
N GLU A 193 6.71 -7.36 25.83
CA GLU A 193 5.89 -8.40 25.18
C GLU A 193 6.71 -9.21 24.17
N ILE A 194 7.45 -8.52 23.27
CA ILE A 194 8.29 -9.18 22.26
C ILE A 194 9.40 -10.00 22.92
N ARG A 195 10.07 -9.48 23.96
CA ARG A 195 11.14 -10.19 24.67
C ARG A 195 10.63 -11.45 25.34
N GLU A 196 9.44 -11.39 25.93
CA GLU A 196 8.83 -12.56 26.56
C GLU A 196 8.45 -13.61 25.52
N ALA A 197 7.86 -13.21 24.40
CA ALA A 197 7.61 -14.12 23.28
C ALA A 197 8.90 -14.79 22.78
N CYS A 198 9.98 -14.01 22.61
CA CYS A 198 11.28 -14.54 22.22
C CYS A 198 11.90 -15.51 23.25
N ARG A 199 11.58 -15.34 24.54
CA ARG A 199 12.03 -16.24 25.61
C ARG A 199 11.27 -17.58 25.55
N LEU A 200 10.00 -17.54 25.17
CA LEU A 200 9.13 -18.72 25.11
C LEU A 200 9.33 -19.53 23.83
N TYR A 201 9.44 -18.86 22.68
CA TYR A 201 9.42 -19.50 21.36
C TYR A 201 10.77 -19.41 20.61
N GLY A 202 11.74 -18.66 21.15
CA GLY A 202 13.00 -18.37 20.49
C GLY A 202 12.95 -17.08 19.65
N LYS A 203 14.08 -16.69 19.05
CA LYS A 203 14.21 -15.40 18.35
C LYS A 203 13.43 -15.32 17.03
N ASN A 204 13.11 -16.46 16.43
CA ASN A 204 12.41 -16.54 15.16
C ASN A 204 10.97 -16.96 15.43
N LEU A 205 10.11 -15.98 15.71
CA LEU A 205 8.68 -16.20 15.90
C LEU A 205 8.06 -16.62 14.56
N ASP A 206 7.23 -17.66 14.57
CA ASP A 206 6.42 -18.01 13.40
C ASP A 206 5.23 -17.04 13.22
N TYR A 207 4.47 -17.23 12.14
CA TYR A 207 3.35 -16.37 11.78
C TYR A 207 2.27 -16.31 12.87
N ASP A 208 1.88 -17.46 13.42
CA ASP A 208 0.81 -17.55 14.41
C ASP A 208 1.26 -16.96 15.76
N GLN A 209 2.51 -17.20 16.14
CA GLN A 209 3.13 -16.62 17.32
C GLN A 209 3.19 -15.09 17.23
N LEU A 210 3.64 -14.53 16.09
CA LEU A 210 3.69 -13.09 15.88
C LEU A 210 2.28 -12.46 15.93
N ASN A 211 1.30 -13.11 15.30
CA ASN A 211 -0.07 -12.64 15.27
C ASN A 211 -0.80 -12.78 16.62
N SER A 212 -0.29 -13.60 17.53
CA SER A 212 -0.81 -13.74 18.90
C SER A 212 -0.42 -12.58 19.84
N LEU A 213 0.53 -11.74 19.44
CA LEU A 213 1.02 -10.62 20.25
C LEU A 213 0.01 -9.46 20.29
N SER A 214 -0.87 -9.52 21.28
CA SER A 214 -2.01 -8.61 21.41
C SER A 214 -1.63 -7.13 21.52
N TYR A 215 -0.51 -6.79 22.17
CA TYR A 215 -0.09 -5.40 22.33
C TYR A 215 0.58 -4.86 21.06
N LEU A 216 1.36 -5.69 20.36
CA LEU A 216 1.82 -5.39 19.01
C LEU A 216 0.66 -5.13 18.04
N ASP A 217 -0.36 -6.00 18.00
CA ASP A 217 -1.56 -5.80 17.16
C ASP A 217 -2.28 -4.49 17.53
N ALA A 218 -2.45 -4.21 18.83
CA ALA A 218 -3.04 -2.96 19.30
C ALA A 218 -2.26 -1.71 18.83
N ILE A 219 -0.92 -1.76 18.85
CA ILE A 219 -0.06 -0.66 18.37
C ILE A 219 -0.20 -0.48 16.85
N CYS A 220 -0.22 -1.57 16.08
CA CYS A 220 -0.43 -1.52 14.64
C CYS A 220 -1.79 -0.89 14.31
N ARG A 221 -2.87 -1.32 14.97
CA ARG A 221 -4.22 -0.78 14.80
C ARG A 221 -4.30 0.69 15.15
N GLU A 222 -3.74 1.08 16.30
CA GLU A 222 -3.80 2.48 16.75
C GLU A 222 -2.98 3.41 15.85
N SER A 223 -1.81 2.93 15.39
CA SER A 223 -0.97 3.66 14.43
C SER A 223 -1.70 3.85 13.10
N LEU A 224 -2.38 2.81 12.58
CA LEU A 224 -3.17 2.89 11.34
C LEU A 224 -4.45 3.74 11.52
N ARG A 225 -5.06 3.73 12.70
CA ARG A 225 -6.19 4.61 13.01
C ARG A 225 -5.76 6.07 12.97
N LEU A 226 -4.65 6.41 13.63
CA LEU A 226 -4.12 7.77 13.68
C LEU A 226 -3.47 8.21 12.36
N HIS A 227 -2.80 7.32 11.65
CA HIS A 227 -2.00 7.61 10.46
C HIS A 227 -2.25 6.59 9.36
N ALA A 228 -3.49 6.49 8.90
CA ALA A 228 -3.84 5.67 7.75
C ALA A 228 -3.06 6.12 6.50
N PRO A 229 -2.30 5.23 5.81
CA PRO A 229 -1.62 5.58 4.57
C PRO A 229 -2.60 6.08 3.50
N GLY A 230 -3.75 5.40 3.35
CA GLY A 230 -4.87 5.87 2.54
C GLY A 230 -5.82 6.73 3.38
N THR A 231 -5.89 8.03 3.10
CA THR A 231 -6.69 8.98 3.91
C THR A 231 -8.12 9.18 3.41
N PHE A 232 -8.40 8.79 2.17
CA PHE A 232 -9.72 8.88 1.57
C PHE A 232 -9.94 7.79 0.52
N LEU A 233 -11.21 7.57 0.17
CA LEU A 233 -11.64 6.71 -0.92
C LEU A 233 -12.63 7.47 -1.79
N ASP A 234 -12.40 7.44 -3.09
CA ASP A 234 -13.35 7.96 -4.07
C ASP A 234 -14.24 6.83 -4.61
N ARG A 235 -15.51 7.13 -4.83
CA ARG A 235 -16.50 6.26 -5.49
C ARG A 235 -17.34 7.08 -6.45
N ILE A 236 -17.82 6.48 -7.53
CA ILE A 236 -18.80 7.11 -8.42
C ILE A 236 -20.10 6.33 -8.30
N ALA A 237 -21.21 7.03 -8.03
CA ALA A 237 -22.52 6.42 -7.97
C ALA A 237 -22.91 5.88 -9.36
N THR A 238 -23.01 4.55 -9.50
CA THR A 238 -23.36 3.91 -10.79
C THR A 238 -24.87 3.92 -11.08
N LYS A 239 -25.69 4.19 -10.06
CA LYS A 239 -27.14 4.34 -10.10
C LYS A 239 -27.59 5.35 -9.06
N ASP A 240 -28.79 5.89 -9.22
CA ASP A 240 -29.43 6.72 -8.22
C ASP A 240 -29.59 5.94 -6.91
N TRP A 241 -29.28 6.59 -5.79
CA TRP A 241 -29.33 5.97 -4.48
C TRP A 241 -29.78 6.95 -3.41
N THR A 242 -30.64 6.50 -2.49
CA THR A 242 -30.97 7.23 -1.28
C THR A 242 -30.14 6.65 -0.13
N LEU A 243 -29.10 7.38 0.28
CA LEU A 243 -28.22 7.00 1.38
C LEU A 243 -28.89 7.29 2.72
N PRO A 244 -29.22 6.29 3.54
CA PRO A 244 -29.69 6.53 4.89
C PRO A 244 -28.56 7.05 5.78
N LEU A 245 -28.84 8.08 6.55
CA LEU A 245 -27.93 8.60 7.56
C LEU A 245 -28.06 7.78 8.83
N GLN A 246 -26.94 7.23 9.30
CA GLN A 246 -26.89 6.54 10.60
C GLN A 246 -27.28 7.49 11.75
N TYR A 247 -26.90 8.76 11.62
CA TYR A 247 -27.23 9.82 12.57
C TYR A 247 -28.01 10.92 11.84
N PRO A 248 -29.30 11.14 12.16
CA PRO A 248 -30.08 12.17 11.52
C PRO A 248 -29.50 13.57 11.76
N ALA A 249 -29.33 14.36 10.69
CA ALA A 249 -28.77 15.69 10.77
C ALA A 249 -29.87 16.76 10.81
N LYS A 250 -29.70 17.81 11.62
CA LYS A 250 -30.63 18.95 11.61
C LYS A 250 -30.26 19.91 10.48
N CYS A 251 -31.24 20.35 9.71
CA CYS A 251 -31.08 21.42 8.74
C CYS A 251 -30.70 22.74 9.44
N LYS A 252 -30.06 23.65 8.71
CA LYS A 252 -29.71 25.00 9.21
C LYS A 252 -30.91 25.82 9.68
N ASP A 253 -32.11 25.48 9.20
CA ASP A 253 -33.38 26.08 9.61
C ASP A 253 -33.90 25.57 10.98
N GLY A 254 -33.25 24.56 11.57
CA GLY A 254 -33.60 23.94 12.85
C GLY A 254 -34.92 23.18 12.86
N LYS A 255 -35.67 23.15 11.74
CA LYS A 255 -37.04 22.63 11.67
C LYS A 255 -37.11 21.25 11.03
N ALA A 256 -36.22 20.96 10.07
CA ALA A 256 -36.20 19.68 9.38
C ALA A 256 -35.04 18.79 9.84
N THR A 257 -35.31 17.51 10.02
CA THR A 257 -34.30 16.47 10.25
C THR A 257 -34.10 15.69 8.96
N ILE A 258 -32.87 15.68 8.47
CA ILE A 258 -32.46 14.88 7.32
C ILE A 258 -32.12 13.49 7.84
N THR A 259 -32.87 12.49 7.41
CA THR A 259 -32.59 11.07 7.70
C THR A 259 -31.98 10.36 6.49
N ASN A 260 -32.10 10.93 5.30
CA ASN A 260 -31.63 10.32 4.05
C ASN A 260 -31.09 11.40 3.11
N ILE A 261 -30.05 11.07 2.35
CA ILE A 261 -29.48 11.93 1.31
C ILE A 261 -29.67 11.24 -0.04
N TYR A 262 -30.33 11.93 -0.98
CA TYR A 262 -30.41 11.47 -2.35
C TYR A 262 -29.09 11.73 -3.09
N ILE A 263 -28.56 10.69 -3.73
CA ILE A 263 -27.31 10.68 -4.48
C ILE A 263 -27.65 10.28 -5.93
N PRO A 264 -27.62 11.22 -6.88
CA PRO A 264 -27.81 10.92 -8.29
C PRO A 264 -26.68 10.04 -8.86
N LYS A 265 -27.00 9.24 -9.88
CA LYS A 265 -26.02 8.55 -10.72
C LYS A 265 -25.00 9.55 -11.28
N GLY A 266 -23.74 9.15 -11.28
CA GLY A 266 -22.60 9.96 -11.73
C GLY A 266 -21.99 10.84 -10.64
N THR A 267 -22.61 10.94 -9.46
CA THR A 267 -22.04 11.71 -8.34
C THR A 267 -20.76 11.05 -7.84
N CYS A 268 -19.68 11.84 -7.75
CA CYS A 268 -18.44 11.42 -7.07
C CYS A 268 -18.60 11.58 -5.56
N LEU A 269 -18.40 10.49 -4.83
CA LEU A 269 -18.44 10.41 -3.38
C LEU A 269 -17.01 10.32 -2.85
N HIS A 270 -16.63 11.30 -2.05
CA HIS A 270 -15.35 11.33 -1.37
C HIS A 270 -15.53 10.90 0.09
N VAL A 271 -15.02 9.73 0.45
CA VAL A 271 -15.13 9.17 1.80
C VAL A 271 -13.82 9.40 2.53
N SER A 272 -13.82 10.31 3.51
CA SER A 272 -12.63 10.57 4.32
C SER A 272 -12.45 9.50 5.40
N LEU A 273 -11.49 8.59 5.18
CA LEU A 273 -11.08 7.60 6.17
C LEU A 273 -10.38 8.27 7.36
N GLY A 274 -9.55 9.29 7.07
CA GLY A 274 -8.82 10.02 8.11
C GLY A 274 -9.72 10.77 9.08
N ALA A 275 -10.85 11.30 8.62
CA ALA A 275 -11.85 11.91 9.49
C ALA A 275 -12.61 10.85 10.29
N ALA A 276 -13.09 9.79 9.62
CA ALA A 276 -13.83 8.71 10.27
C ALA A 276 -13.01 8.02 11.39
N ASN A 277 -11.72 7.79 11.17
CA ASN A 277 -10.84 7.16 12.16
C ASN A 277 -10.58 8.02 13.42
N ARG A 278 -10.87 9.33 13.35
CA ARG A 278 -10.68 10.27 14.46
C ARG A 278 -11.99 10.83 15.01
N ASP A 279 -13.12 10.34 14.52
CA ASP A 279 -14.43 10.76 15.00
C ASP A 279 -14.70 10.22 16.41
N GLU A 280 -14.83 11.11 17.39
CA GLU A 280 -15.01 10.74 18.79
C GLU A 280 -16.29 9.91 19.02
N TYR A 281 -17.37 10.22 18.30
CA TYR A 281 -18.65 9.51 18.45
C TYR A 281 -18.53 8.07 17.97
N LEU A 282 -17.83 7.82 16.85
CA LEU A 282 -17.57 6.47 16.36
C LEU A 282 -16.67 5.69 17.33
N LEU A 283 -15.62 6.32 17.85
CA LEU A 283 -14.67 5.66 18.77
C LEU A 283 -15.31 5.27 20.11
N ILE A 284 -16.14 6.14 20.67
CA ILE A 284 -16.89 5.85 21.91
C ILE A 284 -17.86 4.69 21.69
N ASN A 285 -18.58 4.68 20.57
CA ASN A 285 -19.57 3.64 20.29
C ASN A 285 -18.94 2.27 20.01
N VAL A 286 -17.76 2.22 19.36
CA VAL A 286 -16.99 0.97 19.21
C VAL A 286 -16.59 0.44 20.58
N ARG A 287 -16.05 1.30 21.46
CA ARG A 287 -15.64 0.91 22.81
C ARG A 287 -16.82 0.39 23.65
N ILE A 288 -17.99 1.00 23.53
CA ILE A 288 -19.22 0.53 24.22
C ILE A 288 -19.67 -0.83 23.66
N LYS A 289 -19.57 -1.04 22.34
CA LYS A 289 -19.95 -2.31 21.70
C LYS A 289 -19.02 -3.44 22.12
N GLU A 290 -17.71 -3.24 22.10
CA GLU A 290 -16.71 -4.23 22.55
C GLU A 290 -16.87 -4.60 24.02
N VAL A 291 -17.17 -3.61 24.89
CA VAL A 291 -17.46 -3.87 26.31
C VAL A 291 -18.73 -4.70 26.48
N ARG A 292 -19.77 -4.45 25.67
CA ARG A 292 -21.02 -5.23 25.70
C ARG A 292 -20.82 -6.66 25.21
N GLU A 293 -20.05 -6.86 24.15
CA GLU A 293 -19.75 -8.19 23.61
C GLU A 293 -18.89 -9.01 24.58
N ARG A 294 -17.92 -8.38 25.26
CA ARG A 294 -17.12 -9.03 26.33
C ARG A 294 -17.92 -9.33 27.60
N ALA A 295 -19.01 -8.60 27.86
CA ALA A 295 -19.89 -8.88 29.00
C ALA A 295 -20.90 -10.00 28.71
N GLN A 296 -21.02 -10.44 27.45
CA GLN A 296 -21.94 -11.48 27.00
C GLN A 296 -21.25 -12.83 26.69
N ALA A 297 -19.91 -12.86 26.68
CA ALA A 297 -19.07 -14.04 26.52
C ALA A 297 -18.51 -14.52 27.87
#